data_AF-A0AAN6M234-F1
#
_entry.id   AF-A0AAN6M234-F1
#
_cell.length_a   1.000
_cell.length_b   1.000
_cell.length_c   1.000
_cell.angle_alpha   90.00
_cell.angle_beta   90.00
_cell.angle_gamma   90.00
#
_symmetry.space_group_name_H-M   'P 1'
#
loop_
_entity.id
_entity.type
_entity.pdbx_description
1 polymer ?
#
loop_
_entity_poly.entity_id
_entity_poly.type
_entity_poly.pdbx_seq_one_letter_code
_entity_poly.pdbx_strand_id
1 'polypeptide(L)'
;MPPITPTRALIVLTTFLFICLLWTGAFPHEYTPPTPPSVNSDAPNKEPVAAPVLPEPLVDNAGVKPGTPVLEKQNAQSSAPKDVGPELDCKHVRGADQIMIIVQTSKSETSDTLPSHLKSLLSCTPHVLIFSDHTSAMDGFPIHDALSDIPSTTQASHDEFHIYANLSDASYKPPPEKAALLDKWKILPTLYKTATMAPSHRFYLFITPHTSLTWTNLLQWTARLDYRIPYYIGAPHPVATRKYARTAPAILLSYGTLQLYRSTYEDRHPIRSIQPLRLPSCLPRQRRMHPVETPRGRVPHWEDAAPWGEGDGRQEVDEWMDA
;
A
#
# COMPACT_ATOMS: atom_id res chain seq x y z
N MET A 1 54.15 -32.04 15.34
CA MET A 1 53.67 -30.70 14.94
C MET A 1 54.50 -30.26 13.74
N PRO A 2 53.92 -29.98 12.56
CA PRO A 2 54.72 -29.58 11.41
C PRO A 2 55.36 -28.20 11.67
N PRO A 3 56.66 -28.02 11.37
CA PRO A 3 57.34 -26.74 11.58
C PRO A 3 56.71 -25.67 10.69
N ILE A 4 56.35 -24.53 11.28
CA ILE A 4 55.86 -23.37 10.55
C ILE A 4 57.04 -22.81 9.76
N THR A 5 57.02 -23.02 8.45
CA THR A 5 58.01 -22.41 7.56
C THR A 5 57.75 -20.90 7.47
N PRO A 6 58.79 -20.07 7.29
CA PRO A 6 58.65 -18.61 7.22
C PRO A 6 57.65 -18.17 6.14
N THR A 7 57.54 -18.93 5.05
CA THR A 7 56.55 -18.70 3.98
C THR A 7 55.11 -18.87 4.45
N ARG A 8 54.83 -19.85 5.33
CA ARG A 8 53.49 -20.08 5.87
C ARG A 8 53.10 -19.00 6.88
N ALA A 9 54.06 -18.50 7.67
CA ALA A 9 53.82 -17.37 8.56
C ALA A 9 53.45 -16.10 7.78
N LEU A 10 54.14 -15.83 6.66
CA LEU A 10 53.86 -14.67 5.81
C LEU A 10 52.45 -14.73 5.22
N ILE A 11 52.01 -15.89 4.73
CA ILE A 11 50.67 -16.08 4.14
C ILE A 11 49.57 -15.88 5.19
N VAL A 12 49.77 -16.38 6.41
CA VAL A 12 48.79 -16.19 7.50
C VAL A 12 48.69 -14.72 7.90
N LEU A 13 49.82 -13.99 7.92
CA LEU A 13 49.85 -12.59 8.31
C LEU A 13 49.23 -11.68 7.24
N THR A 14 49.47 -11.96 5.95
CA THR A 14 48.86 -11.21 4.85
C THR A 14 47.37 -11.46 4.74
N THR A 15 46.91 -12.70 4.92
CA THR A 15 45.48 -13.03 4.90
C THR A 15 44.75 -12.38 6.08
N PHE A 16 45.34 -12.38 7.28
CA PHE A 16 44.76 -11.72 8.45
C PHE A 16 44.64 -10.20 8.25
N LEU A 17 45.68 -9.54 7.72
CA LEU A 17 45.64 -8.11 7.37
C LEU A 17 44.56 -7.79 6.32
N PHE A 18 44.40 -8.64 5.30
CA PHE A 18 43.38 -8.45 4.26
C PHE A 18 41.95 -8.60 4.83
N ILE A 19 41.74 -9.57 5.72
CA ILE A 19 40.45 -9.76 6.41
C ILE A 19 40.15 -8.56 7.31
N CYS A 20 41.13 -8.03 8.05
CA CYS A 20 40.97 -6.82 8.84
C CYS A 20 40.61 -5.62 7.99
N LEU A 21 41.28 -5.41 6.83
CA LEU A 21 40.96 -4.32 5.91
C LEU A 21 39.56 -4.43 5.31
N LEU A 22 39.10 -5.63 4.99
CA LEU A 22 37.74 -5.87 4.51
C LEU A 22 36.69 -5.64 5.61
N TRP A 23 37.02 -5.94 6.87
CA TRP A 23 36.15 -5.70 8.02
C TRP A 23 36.13 -4.24 8.49
N THR A 24 37.20 -3.48 8.30
CA THR A 24 37.23 -2.05 8.64
C THR A 24 36.86 -1.13 7.47
N GLY A 25 36.91 -1.63 6.23
CA GLY A 25 36.68 -0.86 5.00
C GLY A 25 35.24 -0.88 4.48
N ALA A 26 34.34 -1.66 5.08
CA ALA A 26 32.94 -1.79 4.66
C ALA A 26 31.96 -1.04 5.60
N PHE A 27 32.09 0.30 5.63
CA PHE A 27 31.07 1.34 5.92
C PHE A 27 30.35 1.36 7.31
N PRO A 28 30.00 2.55 7.83
CA PRO A 28 29.01 3.43 7.20
C PRO A 28 29.59 4.75 6.70
N HIS A 29 29.22 5.13 5.48
CA HIS A 29 29.06 6.54 5.18
C HIS A 29 28.01 7.08 6.15
N GLU A 30 28.34 8.12 6.90
CA GLU A 30 27.30 8.97 7.47
C GLU A 30 26.41 9.44 6.31
N TYR A 31 25.20 8.90 6.23
CA TYR A 31 24.15 9.56 5.47
C TYR A 31 23.87 10.88 6.18
N THR A 32 24.37 11.98 5.62
CA THR A 32 23.78 13.28 5.92
C THR A 32 22.29 13.17 5.60
N PRO A 33 21.38 13.39 6.56
CA PRO A 33 19.96 13.39 6.27
C PRO A 33 19.71 14.43 5.16
N PRO A 34 18.86 14.12 4.16
CA PRO A 34 18.54 15.10 3.14
C PRO A 34 17.94 16.33 3.83
N THR A 35 18.59 17.49 3.69
CA THR A 35 17.98 18.76 4.02
C THR A 35 16.70 18.89 3.21
N PRO A 36 15.52 19.04 3.83
CA PRO A 36 14.32 19.35 3.08
C PRO A 36 14.55 20.63 2.29
N PRO A 37 14.02 20.76 1.06
CA PRO A 37 14.09 22.03 0.36
C PRO A 37 13.48 23.11 1.25
N SER A 38 14.26 24.16 1.55
CA SER A 38 13.77 25.36 2.18
C SER A 38 12.83 26.05 1.20
N VAL A 39 11.57 25.66 1.20
CA VAL A 39 10.50 26.50 0.68
C VAL A 39 10.39 27.64 1.71
N ASN A 40 11.03 28.76 1.41
CA ASN A 40 10.80 30.00 2.14
C ASN A 40 9.32 30.35 1.98
N SER A 41 8.52 30.05 3.00
CA SER A 41 7.11 30.45 3.07
C SER A 41 6.94 31.91 3.50
N ASP A 42 7.98 32.74 3.35
CA ASP A 42 7.92 34.19 3.59
C ASP A 42 7.68 34.96 2.28
N ALA A 43 6.68 34.53 1.50
CA ALA A 43 6.13 35.36 0.44
C ALA A 43 4.93 36.12 1.01
N PRO A 44 4.93 37.46 1.04
CA PRO A 44 3.83 38.24 1.60
C PRO A 44 2.55 38.01 0.80
N ASN A 45 1.45 37.84 1.53
CA ASN A 45 0.07 37.73 1.04
C ASN A 45 -0.20 38.77 -0.07
N LYS A 46 -0.25 38.31 -1.32
CA LYS A 46 -0.92 39.02 -2.41
C LYS A 46 -1.94 38.09 -3.05
N GLU A 47 -3.14 38.64 -3.12
CA GLU A 47 -4.37 38.11 -3.71
C GLU A 47 -4.14 37.43 -5.08
N PRO A 48 -4.85 36.32 -5.39
CA PRO A 48 -4.52 35.48 -6.53
C PRO A 48 -4.94 36.12 -7.85
N VAL A 49 -3.96 36.47 -8.68
CA VAL A 49 -4.18 36.72 -10.11
C VAL A 49 -4.35 35.36 -10.80
N ALA A 50 -5.55 35.09 -11.28
CA ALA A 50 -5.86 33.93 -12.10
C ALA A 50 -5.07 33.98 -13.41
N ALA A 51 -4.11 33.07 -13.58
CA ALA A 51 -3.48 32.75 -14.86
C ALA A 51 -3.47 31.22 -15.03
N PRO A 52 -4.06 30.68 -16.10
CA PRO A 52 -4.06 29.24 -16.34
C PRO A 52 -2.67 28.78 -16.79
N VAL A 53 -2.05 27.90 -15.99
CA VAL A 53 -0.82 27.19 -16.36
C VAL A 53 -1.21 25.86 -17.01
N LEU A 54 -1.37 25.90 -18.33
CA LEU A 54 -1.28 24.73 -19.20
C LEU A 54 -0.51 25.18 -20.45
N PRO A 55 0.62 24.56 -20.82
CA PRO A 55 1.20 24.82 -22.13
C PRO A 55 0.24 24.30 -23.22
N GLU A 56 -0.06 25.17 -24.18
CA GLU A 56 -0.86 24.83 -25.36
C GLU A 56 -0.19 23.72 -26.19
N PRO A 57 -0.95 22.80 -26.79
CA PRO A 57 -0.40 21.82 -27.72
C PRO A 57 0.14 22.55 -28.96
N LEU A 58 1.39 22.24 -29.34
CA LEU A 58 1.99 22.65 -30.60
C LEU A 58 1.19 22.06 -31.76
N VAL A 59 0.31 22.87 -32.35
CA VAL A 59 -0.31 22.61 -33.65
C VAL A 59 0.38 23.52 -34.65
N ASP A 60 1.30 22.96 -35.43
CA ASP A 60 1.90 23.64 -36.58
C ASP A 60 0.83 23.89 -37.64
N ASN A 61 0.36 25.13 -37.76
CA ASN A 61 -0.46 25.59 -38.87
C ASN A 61 0.45 26.21 -39.95
N ALA A 62 0.81 25.42 -40.95
CA ALA A 62 1.24 25.93 -42.24
C ALA A 62 0.05 26.61 -42.92
N GLY A 63 0.18 27.91 -43.21
CA GLY A 63 -0.91 28.73 -43.74
C GLY A 63 -1.32 28.35 -45.16
N VAL A 64 -2.65 28.28 -45.39
CA VAL A 64 -3.26 28.34 -46.73
C VAL A 64 -4.54 29.17 -46.65
N LYS A 65 -4.70 30.10 -47.61
CA LYS A 65 -5.76 31.12 -47.74
C LYS A 65 -7.16 30.50 -48.00
N PRO A 66 -8.26 31.23 -47.71
CA PRO A 66 -9.62 30.71 -47.84
C PRO A 66 -10.11 30.70 -49.30
N GLY A 67 -10.63 29.55 -49.73
CA GLY A 67 -11.33 29.35 -50.98
C GLY A 67 -12.51 28.39 -50.78
N THR A 68 -13.67 28.84 -51.28
CA THR A 68 -15.03 28.28 -51.38
C THR A 68 -15.18 26.74 -51.50
N PRO A 69 -16.26 26.12 -50.96
CA PRO A 69 -16.41 24.67 -50.94
C PRO A 69 -16.88 24.11 -52.29
N VAL A 70 -16.22 23.04 -52.75
CA VAL A 70 -16.71 22.19 -53.83
C VAL A 70 -16.74 20.75 -53.33
N LEU A 71 -17.93 20.14 -53.41
CA LEU A 71 -18.18 18.73 -53.22
C LEU A 71 -17.42 17.91 -54.28
N GLU A 72 -16.58 16.96 -53.88
CA GLU A 72 -16.37 15.77 -54.72
C GLU A 72 -15.96 14.54 -53.89
N LYS A 73 -16.83 13.52 -53.93
CA LYS A 73 -16.54 12.15 -53.50
C LYS A 73 -15.50 11.57 -54.45
N GLN A 74 -14.33 11.12 -53.96
CA GLN A 74 -13.65 9.97 -54.57
C GLN A 74 -12.96 9.08 -53.55
N ASN A 75 -13.22 7.80 -53.77
CA ASN A 75 -12.81 6.59 -53.09
C ASN A 75 -11.30 6.35 -53.30
N ALA A 76 -10.53 6.21 -52.21
CA ALA A 76 -9.16 5.71 -52.28
C ALA A 76 -8.92 4.75 -51.10
N GLN A 77 -9.17 3.48 -51.40
CA GLN A 77 -8.91 2.33 -50.56
C GLN A 77 -7.39 2.10 -50.54
N SER A 78 -6.72 2.60 -49.51
CA SER A 78 -5.31 2.28 -49.23
C SER A 78 -5.26 1.15 -48.20
N SER A 79 -5.20 -0.08 -48.69
CA SER A 79 -4.92 -1.27 -47.88
C SER A 79 -3.42 -1.36 -47.61
N ALA A 80 -2.93 -0.59 -46.63
CA ALA A 80 -1.69 -0.94 -45.98
C ALA A 80 -1.96 -2.06 -44.97
N PRO A 81 -1.23 -3.18 -44.98
CA PRO A 81 -1.37 -4.18 -43.94
C PRO A 81 -0.90 -3.55 -42.63
N LYS A 82 -1.83 -3.41 -41.67
CA LYS A 82 -1.46 -3.15 -40.28
C LYS A 82 -0.66 -4.37 -39.82
N ASP A 83 0.64 -4.18 -39.66
CA ASP A 83 1.47 -5.07 -38.85
C ASP A 83 0.98 -4.94 -37.40
N VAL A 84 -0.06 -5.72 -37.08
CA VAL A 84 -0.54 -5.89 -35.71
C VAL A 84 0.41 -6.91 -35.11
N GLY A 85 1.53 -6.44 -34.57
CA GLY A 85 2.29 -7.20 -33.58
C GLY A 85 1.31 -7.72 -32.51
N PRO A 86 1.60 -8.87 -31.87
CA PRO A 86 0.65 -9.51 -30.96
C PRO A 86 0.14 -8.47 -29.97
N GLU A 87 -1.17 -8.24 -30.00
CA GLU A 87 -1.85 -7.32 -29.10
C GLU A 87 -1.60 -7.83 -27.68
N LEU A 88 -0.58 -7.29 -27.03
CA LEU A 88 -0.20 -7.68 -25.68
C LEU A 88 -1.33 -7.26 -24.75
N ASP A 89 -2.08 -8.26 -24.28
CA ASP A 89 -3.11 -8.08 -23.26
C ASP A 89 -2.53 -7.30 -22.06
N CYS A 90 -3.19 -6.21 -21.68
CA CYS A 90 -2.73 -5.32 -20.62
C CYS A 90 -2.63 -6.00 -19.25
N LYS A 91 -3.27 -7.16 -19.07
CA LYS A 91 -3.12 -8.01 -17.88
C LYS A 91 -1.77 -8.72 -17.80
N HIS A 92 -1.14 -8.98 -18.94
CA HIS A 92 0.06 -9.81 -19.07
C HIS A 92 1.34 -8.98 -19.31
N VAL A 93 1.28 -7.68 -19.05
CA VAL A 93 2.47 -6.81 -19.09
C VAL A 93 3.42 -7.14 -17.94
N ARG A 94 4.72 -7.00 -18.18
CA ARG A 94 5.76 -7.32 -17.19
C ARG A 94 5.50 -6.55 -15.88
N GLY A 95 5.44 -7.30 -14.77
CA GLY A 95 5.26 -6.75 -13.42
C GLY A 95 3.81 -6.66 -12.96
N ALA A 96 2.83 -6.87 -13.85
CA ALA A 96 1.41 -6.85 -13.49
C ALA A 96 1.05 -7.93 -12.45
N ASP A 97 1.66 -9.11 -12.57
CA ASP A 97 1.53 -10.26 -11.67
C ASP A 97 2.07 -10.01 -10.25
N GLN A 98 2.84 -8.92 -10.07
CA GLN A 98 3.52 -8.62 -8.81
C GLN A 98 2.73 -7.68 -7.90
N ILE A 99 1.66 -7.08 -8.43
CA ILE A 99 0.87 -6.05 -7.75
C ILE A 99 -0.52 -6.60 -7.43
N MET A 100 -0.93 -6.50 -6.17
CA MET A 100 -2.31 -6.70 -5.73
C MET A 100 -3.00 -5.34 -5.64
N ILE A 101 -4.16 -5.20 -6.29
CA ILE A 101 -5.03 -4.03 -6.11
C ILE A 101 -6.08 -4.34 -5.06
N ILE A 102 -6.19 -3.47 -4.06
CA ILE A 102 -7.16 -3.56 -2.98
C ILE A 102 -8.10 -2.38 -3.09
N VAL A 103 -9.35 -2.62 -3.45
CA VAL A 103 -10.39 -1.59 -3.52
C VAL A 103 -11.12 -1.54 -2.18
N GLN A 104 -11.08 -0.39 -1.51
CA GLN A 104 -11.83 -0.13 -0.28
C GLN A 104 -13.06 0.72 -0.61
N THR A 105 -14.24 0.21 -0.33
CA THR A 105 -15.54 0.87 -0.58
C THR A 105 -16.46 0.73 0.64
N SER A 106 -17.65 1.32 0.64
CA SER A 106 -18.67 1.18 1.69
C SER A 106 -20.05 0.87 1.10
N LYS A 107 -20.96 0.27 1.88
CA LYS A 107 -22.35 0.03 1.42
C LYS A 107 -23.05 1.31 0.99
N SER A 108 -22.77 2.42 1.67
CA SER A 108 -23.33 3.74 1.35
C SER A 108 -22.83 4.32 0.03
N GLU A 109 -21.57 4.06 -0.34
CA GLU A 109 -20.94 4.63 -1.52
C GLU A 109 -21.13 3.78 -2.77
N THR A 110 -21.39 2.49 -2.60
CA THR A 110 -21.39 1.57 -3.74
C THR A 110 -22.78 1.41 -4.33
N SER A 111 -22.99 1.97 -5.53
CA SER A 111 -24.04 1.54 -6.46
C SER A 111 -23.79 0.10 -6.90
N ASP A 112 -24.77 -0.62 -7.46
CA ASP A 112 -24.61 -2.01 -7.96
C ASP A 112 -23.58 -2.17 -9.11
N THR A 113 -22.81 -1.13 -9.42
CA THR A 113 -21.89 -1.02 -10.54
C THR A 113 -20.69 -0.16 -10.15
N LEU A 114 -19.48 -0.60 -10.51
CA LEU A 114 -18.24 0.12 -10.34
C LEU A 114 -18.14 1.32 -11.31
N PRO A 115 -17.48 2.42 -10.92
CA PRO A 115 -17.19 3.53 -11.83
C PRO A 115 -16.39 3.08 -13.06
N SER A 116 -16.63 3.72 -14.21
CA SER A 116 -16.02 3.34 -15.50
C SER A 116 -14.49 3.32 -15.47
N HIS A 117 -13.86 4.34 -14.88
CA HIS A 117 -12.39 4.40 -14.77
C HIS A 117 -11.82 3.23 -13.97
N LEU A 118 -12.51 2.83 -12.89
CA LEU A 118 -12.13 1.67 -12.09
C LEU A 118 -12.32 0.38 -12.89
N LYS A 119 -13.43 0.23 -13.62
CA LYS A 119 -13.63 -0.92 -14.51
C LYS A 119 -12.50 -1.08 -15.53
N SER A 120 -12.10 0.01 -16.17
CA SER A 120 -10.97 0.02 -17.11
C SER A 120 -9.66 -0.39 -16.44
N LEU A 121 -9.37 0.12 -15.24
CA LEU A 121 -8.20 -0.29 -14.47
C LEU A 121 -8.25 -1.79 -14.13
N LEU A 122 -9.35 -2.25 -13.54
CA LEU A 122 -9.50 -3.64 -13.09
C LEU A 122 -9.49 -4.63 -14.26
N SER A 123 -9.86 -4.19 -15.47
CA SER A 123 -9.73 -4.99 -16.69
C SER A 123 -8.27 -5.28 -17.08
N CYS A 124 -7.29 -4.53 -16.56
CA CYS A 124 -5.86 -4.69 -16.84
C CYS A 124 -5.05 -5.23 -15.65
N THR A 125 -5.69 -5.48 -14.50
CA THR A 125 -5.01 -5.96 -13.30
C THR A 125 -5.34 -7.44 -13.08
N PRO A 126 -4.34 -8.34 -12.97
CA PRO A 126 -4.60 -9.77 -12.78
C PRO A 126 -5.10 -10.12 -11.37
N HIS A 127 -4.83 -9.27 -10.38
CA HIS A 127 -5.08 -9.55 -8.97
C HIS A 127 -5.82 -8.39 -8.30
N VAL A 128 -7.03 -8.67 -7.82
CA VAL A 128 -7.94 -7.69 -7.22
C VAL A 128 -8.61 -8.31 -6.00
N LEU A 129 -8.66 -7.56 -4.90
CA LEU A 129 -9.55 -7.79 -3.77
C LEU A 129 -10.40 -6.54 -3.54
N ILE A 130 -11.68 -6.74 -3.24
CA ILE A 130 -12.59 -5.63 -2.89
C ILE A 130 -13.07 -5.85 -1.46
N PHE A 131 -12.91 -4.83 -0.62
CA PHE A 131 -13.35 -4.82 0.75
C PHE A 131 -14.39 -3.74 0.98
N SER A 132 -15.41 -4.08 1.78
CA SER A 132 -16.46 -3.16 2.22
C SER A 132 -16.77 -3.37 3.70
N ASP A 133 -17.73 -2.61 4.22
CA ASP A 133 -18.36 -2.76 5.53
C ASP A 133 -19.42 -3.88 5.58
N HIS A 134 -19.59 -4.65 4.50
CA HIS A 134 -20.48 -5.80 4.42
C HIS A 134 -20.06 -6.73 3.28
N THR A 135 -20.49 -8.00 3.35
CA THR A 135 -20.26 -8.98 2.28
C THR A 135 -21.29 -8.79 1.16
N SER A 136 -20.83 -8.72 -0.08
CA SER A 136 -21.69 -8.56 -1.26
C SER A 136 -20.96 -9.03 -2.53
N ALA A 137 -21.51 -8.73 -3.71
CA ALA A 137 -20.85 -8.91 -4.99
C ALA A 137 -21.19 -7.74 -5.93
N MET A 138 -20.22 -7.34 -6.76
CA MET A 138 -20.39 -6.23 -7.69
C MET A 138 -19.61 -6.43 -8.98
N ASP A 139 -20.26 -6.28 -10.14
CA ASP A 139 -19.65 -6.52 -11.45
C ASP A 139 -18.88 -7.86 -11.55
N GLY A 140 -19.38 -8.89 -10.85
CA GLY A 140 -18.76 -10.21 -10.79
C GLY A 140 -17.57 -10.33 -9.82
N PHE A 141 -17.18 -9.25 -9.14
CA PHE A 141 -16.17 -9.28 -8.09
C PHE A 141 -16.82 -9.60 -6.73
N PRO A 142 -16.28 -10.56 -5.95
CA PRO A 142 -16.70 -10.74 -4.57
C PRO A 142 -16.25 -9.55 -3.72
N ILE A 143 -17.14 -9.05 -2.86
CA ILE A 143 -16.85 -8.01 -1.88
C ILE A 143 -16.77 -8.66 -0.51
N HIS A 144 -15.62 -8.51 0.14
CA HIS A 144 -15.33 -9.06 1.46
C HIS A 144 -15.65 -8.04 2.55
N ASP A 145 -16.31 -8.48 3.60
CA ASP A 145 -16.52 -7.66 4.80
C ASP A 145 -15.20 -7.48 5.55
N ALA A 146 -14.72 -6.24 5.66
CA ALA A 146 -13.53 -5.88 6.42
C ALA A 146 -13.77 -6.03 7.93
N LEU A 147 -14.99 -5.81 8.42
CA LEU A 147 -15.32 -5.69 9.84
C LEU A 147 -15.75 -7.02 10.49
N SER A 148 -15.89 -8.10 9.70
CA SER A 148 -16.44 -9.37 10.19
C SER A 148 -15.70 -10.01 11.35
N ASP A 149 -14.41 -9.68 11.52
CA ASP A 149 -13.53 -10.30 12.52
C ASP A 149 -13.36 -9.40 13.76
N ILE A 150 -14.04 -8.26 13.80
CA ILE A 150 -14.00 -7.35 14.95
C ILE A 150 -14.72 -8.00 16.13
N PRO A 151 -14.10 -8.10 17.31
CA PRO A 151 -14.70 -8.73 18.48
C PRO A 151 -16.04 -8.09 18.87
N SER A 152 -17.01 -8.91 19.28
CA SER A 152 -18.32 -8.40 19.74
C SER A 152 -18.22 -7.45 20.93
N THR A 153 -17.17 -7.56 21.75
CA THR A 153 -16.87 -6.61 22.83
C THR A 153 -16.58 -5.22 22.28
N THR A 154 -15.74 -5.12 21.24
CA THR A 154 -15.41 -3.86 20.56
C THR A 154 -16.64 -3.30 19.85
N GLN A 155 -17.43 -4.15 19.19
CA GLN A 155 -18.67 -3.71 18.56
C GLN A 155 -19.70 -3.18 19.56
N ALA A 156 -19.76 -3.74 20.78
CA ALA A 156 -20.71 -3.31 21.80
C ALA A 156 -20.31 -2.02 22.54
N SER A 157 -19.02 -1.67 22.56
CA SER A 157 -18.50 -0.50 23.27
C SER A 157 -18.44 0.77 22.42
N HIS A 158 -18.77 0.69 21.13
CA HIS A 158 -18.59 1.78 20.17
C HIS A 158 -19.87 1.99 19.35
N ASP A 159 -20.43 3.19 19.47
CA ASP A 159 -21.74 3.54 18.90
C ASP A 159 -21.80 3.40 17.37
N GLU A 160 -20.66 3.50 16.67
CA GLU A 160 -20.57 3.38 15.22
C GLU A 160 -21.04 2.00 14.73
N PHE A 161 -20.85 0.94 15.53
CA PHE A 161 -21.25 -0.43 15.18
C PHE A 161 -22.75 -0.68 15.26
N HIS A 162 -23.54 0.23 15.85
CA HIS A 162 -25.00 0.14 15.76
C HIS A 162 -25.51 0.21 14.32
N ILE A 163 -24.78 0.92 13.45
CA ILE A 163 -25.10 0.99 12.02
C ILE A 163 -24.67 -0.31 11.33
N TYR A 164 -23.49 -0.83 11.66
CA TYR A 164 -22.94 -2.06 11.09
C TYR A 164 -23.90 -3.25 11.23
N ALA A 165 -24.53 -3.41 12.39
CA ALA A 165 -25.50 -4.48 12.64
C ALA A 165 -26.71 -4.46 11.67
N ASN A 166 -27.05 -3.30 11.12
CA ASN A 166 -28.16 -3.15 10.17
C ASN A 166 -27.71 -3.30 8.70
N LEU A 167 -26.40 -3.31 8.42
CA LEU A 167 -25.89 -3.42 7.04
C LEU A 167 -26.15 -4.80 6.40
N SER A 168 -26.54 -5.82 7.17
CA SER A 168 -27.00 -7.09 6.60
C SER A 168 -28.35 -6.97 5.88
N ASP A 169 -29.17 -5.98 6.24
CA ASP A 169 -30.45 -5.72 5.56
C ASP A 169 -30.18 -5.01 4.23
N ALA A 170 -30.58 -5.63 3.12
CA ALA A 170 -30.42 -5.08 1.77
C ALA A 170 -31.17 -3.74 1.56
N SER A 171 -32.26 -3.51 2.30
CA SER A 171 -33.06 -2.29 2.22
C SER A 171 -32.49 -1.13 3.04
N TYR A 172 -31.62 -1.44 4.00
CA TYR A 172 -31.03 -0.45 4.89
C TYR A 172 -29.94 0.34 4.18
N LYS A 173 -30.15 1.66 4.09
CA LYS A 173 -29.18 2.63 3.59
C LYS A 173 -28.75 3.52 4.76
N PRO A 174 -27.51 3.38 5.27
CA PRO A 174 -27.05 4.22 6.36
C PRO A 174 -26.92 5.68 5.90
N PRO A 175 -27.20 6.66 6.77
CA PRO A 175 -26.88 8.06 6.47
C PRO A 175 -25.38 8.21 6.16
N PRO A 176 -24.97 9.01 5.16
CA PRO A 176 -23.57 9.12 4.74
C PRO A 176 -22.61 9.47 5.88
N GLU A 177 -22.99 10.43 6.73
CA GLU A 177 -22.21 10.84 7.90
C GLU A 177 -21.93 9.67 8.85
N LYS A 178 -22.96 8.86 9.12
CA LYS A 178 -22.87 7.69 9.98
C LYS A 178 -22.06 6.56 9.37
N ALA A 179 -22.17 6.37 8.05
CA ALA A 179 -21.38 5.37 7.34
C ALA A 179 -19.89 5.75 7.31
N ALA A 180 -19.57 7.04 7.15
CA ALA A 180 -18.20 7.53 7.21
C ALA A 180 -17.52 7.26 8.57
N LEU A 181 -18.30 7.25 9.67
CA LEU A 181 -17.76 6.88 10.98
C LEU A 181 -17.29 5.41 11.04
N LEU A 182 -17.86 4.49 10.24
CA LEU A 182 -17.39 3.11 10.19
C LEU A 182 -16.06 2.96 9.42
N ASP A 183 -15.73 3.91 8.55
CA ASP A 183 -14.54 3.78 7.69
C ASP A 183 -13.24 3.67 8.48
N LYS A 184 -13.28 4.28 9.65
CA LYS A 184 -12.21 4.30 10.62
C LYS A 184 -11.74 2.90 11.05
N TRP A 185 -12.67 1.96 11.14
CA TRP A 185 -12.40 0.58 11.58
C TRP A 185 -11.93 -0.34 10.45
N LYS A 186 -11.95 0.08 9.19
CA LYS A 186 -11.76 -0.85 8.06
C LYS A 186 -10.30 -1.06 7.68
N ILE A 187 -9.44 -0.05 7.87
CA ILE A 187 -8.07 -0.08 7.32
C ILE A 187 -7.26 -1.25 7.89
N LEU A 188 -7.21 -1.37 9.22
CA LEU A 188 -6.38 -2.39 9.89
C LEU A 188 -6.87 -3.83 9.60
N PRO A 189 -8.17 -4.15 9.72
CA PRO A 189 -8.67 -5.46 9.33
C PRO A 189 -8.47 -5.75 7.84
N THR A 190 -8.65 -4.75 6.97
CA THR A 190 -8.42 -4.92 5.52
C THR A 190 -6.96 -5.30 5.23
N LEU A 191 -6.01 -4.63 5.89
CA LEU A 191 -4.58 -4.95 5.77
C LEU A 191 -4.30 -6.39 6.21
N TYR A 192 -4.85 -6.80 7.34
CA TYR A 192 -4.65 -8.14 7.89
C TYR A 192 -5.25 -9.23 6.98
N LYS A 193 -6.50 -9.02 6.53
CA LYS A 193 -7.17 -9.91 5.57
C LYS A 193 -6.43 -9.98 4.24
N THR A 194 -5.93 -8.86 3.74
CA THR A 194 -5.10 -8.85 2.53
C THR A 194 -3.84 -9.69 2.72
N ALA A 195 -3.15 -9.54 3.86
CA ALA A 195 -1.93 -10.27 4.18
C ALA A 195 -2.16 -11.79 4.34
N THR A 196 -3.37 -12.21 4.68
CA THR A 196 -3.75 -13.62 4.82
C THR A 196 -4.29 -14.22 3.52
N MET A 197 -5.11 -13.48 2.78
CA MET A 197 -5.74 -13.94 1.54
C MET A 197 -4.81 -13.90 0.33
N ALA A 198 -3.86 -12.96 0.28
CA ALA A 198 -3.01 -12.72 -0.88
C ALA A 198 -1.51 -12.53 -0.54
N PRO A 199 -0.88 -13.44 0.24
CA PRO A 199 0.43 -13.20 0.86
C PRO A 199 1.62 -13.10 -0.11
N SER A 200 1.46 -13.49 -1.39
CA SER A 200 2.55 -13.74 -2.33
C SER A 200 2.85 -12.60 -3.31
N HIS A 201 2.27 -11.42 -3.13
CA HIS A 201 2.50 -10.27 -4.00
C HIS A 201 3.63 -9.38 -3.48
N ARG A 202 4.31 -8.67 -4.39
CA ARG A 202 5.44 -7.79 -4.06
C ARG A 202 4.94 -6.43 -3.58
N PHE A 203 3.88 -5.93 -4.18
CA PHE A 203 3.28 -4.64 -3.84
C PHE A 203 1.77 -4.75 -3.70
N TYR A 204 1.21 -3.95 -2.80
CA TYR A 204 -0.20 -3.91 -2.46
C TYR A 204 -0.65 -2.46 -2.55
N LEU A 205 -1.54 -2.15 -3.50
CA LEU A 205 -2.05 -0.79 -3.69
C LEU A 205 -3.49 -0.72 -3.20
N PHE A 206 -3.71 0.02 -2.12
CA PHE A 206 -5.02 0.31 -1.57
C PHE A 206 -5.57 1.55 -2.25
N ILE A 207 -6.74 1.43 -2.86
CA ILE A 207 -7.43 2.48 -3.61
C ILE A 207 -8.89 2.55 -3.19
N THR A 208 -9.55 3.66 -3.49
CA THR A 208 -11.01 3.81 -3.36
C THR A 208 -11.68 3.85 -4.73
N PRO A 209 -13.02 3.72 -4.84
CA PRO A 209 -13.75 3.91 -6.09
C PRO A 209 -13.56 5.27 -6.77
N HIS A 210 -12.95 6.24 -6.09
CA HIS A 210 -12.66 7.58 -6.60
C HIS A 210 -11.20 7.77 -7.01
N THR A 211 -10.34 6.76 -6.79
CA THR A 211 -8.93 6.83 -7.16
C THR A 211 -8.73 6.56 -8.65
N SER A 212 -8.15 7.52 -9.36
CA SER A 212 -7.69 7.33 -10.74
C SER A 212 -6.18 7.17 -10.78
N LEU A 213 -5.68 6.19 -11.55
CA LEU A 213 -4.25 5.91 -11.67
C LEU A 213 -3.84 5.47 -13.07
N THR A 214 -2.59 5.73 -13.42
CA THR A 214 -1.99 5.26 -14.67
C THR A 214 -1.27 3.93 -14.44
N TRP A 215 -1.85 2.83 -14.93
CA TRP A 215 -1.33 1.47 -14.71
C TRP A 215 0.12 1.31 -15.17
N THR A 216 0.46 1.84 -16.35
CA THR A 216 1.83 1.79 -16.89
C THR A 216 2.85 2.53 -16.03
N ASN A 217 2.47 3.68 -15.45
CA ASN A 217 3.34 4.44 -14.54
C ASN A 217 3.59 3.65 -13.26
N LEU A 218 2.54 3.09 -12.65
CA LEU A 218 2.67 2.26 -11.45
C LEU A 218 3.63 1.08 -11.66
N LEU A 219 3.51 0.39 -12.80
CA LEU A 219 4.40 -0.73 -13.15
C LEU A 219 5.85 -0.28 -13.35
N GLN A 220 6.08 0.82 -14.07
CA GLN A 220 7.42 1.37 -14.28
C GLN A 220 8.06 1.85 -12.97
N TRP A 221 7.28 2.41 -12.08
CA TRP A 221 7.75 2.90 -10.79
C TRP A 221 8.11 1.75 -9.85
N THR A 222 7.19 0.80 -9.65
CA THR A 222 7.40 -0.35 -8.75
C THR A 222 8.51 -1.29 -9.24
N ALA A 223 8.76 -1.37 -10.54
CA ALA A 223 9.89 -2.12 -11.11
C ALA A 223 11.27 -1.64 -10.62
N ARG A 224 11.37 -0.44 -10.03
CA ARG A 224 12.62 0.15 -9.51
C ARG A 224 12.77 0.01 -8.00
N LEU A 225 11.77 -0.55 -7.32
CA LEU A 225 11.72 -0.66 -5.87
C LEU A 225 12.04 -2.11 -5.43
N ASP A 226 12.79 -2.26 -4.34
CA ASP A 226 12.97 -3.56 -3.70
C ASP A 226 11.80 -3.81 -2.73
N TYR A 227 10.90 -4.73 -3.10
CA TYR A 227 9.69 -5.07 -2.34
C TYR A 227 9.96 -5.58 -0.91
N ARG A 228 11.20 -5.96 -0.60
CA ARG A 228 11.60 -6.42 0.74
C ARG A 228 11.85 -5.27 1.70
N ILE A 229 12.11 -4.06 1.18
CA ILE A 229 12.25 -2.84 1.98
C ILE A 229 10.85 -2.39 2.39
N PRO A 230 10.58 -2.08 3.68
CA PRO A 230 9.25 -1.77 4.19
C PRO A 230 8.78 -0.37 3.75
N TYR A 231 8.39 -0.23 2.49
CA TYR A 231 7.77 0.98 1.96
C TYR A 231 6.31 1.14 2.41
N TYR A 232 6.01 2.28 3.05
CA TYR A 232 4.67 2.81 3.30
C TYR A 232 4.56 4.14 2.57
N ILE A 233 3.88 4.16 1.42
CA ILE A 233 3.88 5.32 0.52
C ILE A 233 2.44 5.78 0.26
N GLY A 234 2.18 7.07 0.42
CA GLY A 234 0.94 7.70 0.01
C GLY A 234 0.97 9.20 0.35
N ALA A 235 -0.12 9.90 0.06
CA ALA A 235 -0.17 11.32 0.34
C ALA A 235 -0.18 11.58 1.86
N PRO A 236 0.78 12.33 2.41
CA PRO A 236 0.88 12.52 3.84
C PRO A 236 -0.28 13.36 4.38
N HIS A 237 -0.75 12.99 5.55
CA HIS A 237 -1.68 13.73 6.37
C HIS A 237 -1.12 13.87 7.78
N PRO A 238 -0.89 15.10 8.27
CA PRO A 238 -0.38 15.32 9.60
C PRO A 238 -1.47 15.11 10.66
N VAL A 239 -1.17 14.33 11.70
CA VAL A 239 -2.03 14.20 12.90
C VAL A 239 -1.11 14.33 14.11
N ALA A 240 -1.33 15.37 14.92
CA ALA A 240 -0.43 15.74 16.01
C ALA A 240 1.05 15.78 15.56
N THR A 241 1.89 14.92 16.13
CA THR A 241 3.33 14.84 15.81
C THR A 241 3.67 13.79 14.73
N ARG A 242 2.66 13.20 14.08
CA ARG A 242 2.79 12.04 13.19
C ARG A 242 2.24 12.34 11.81
N LYS A 243 2.59 11.50 10.82
CA LYS A 243 2.11 11.60 9.44
C LYS A 243 1.60 10.25 8.97
N TYR A 244 0.42 10.25 8.35
CA TYR A 244 -0.22 9.06 7.79
C TYR A 244 -0.47 9.21 6.31
N ALA A 245 -0.60 8.11 5.59
CA ALA A 245 -1.05 8.15 4.20
C ALA A 245 -2.58 8.24 4.16
N ARG A 246 -3.11 9.14 3.33
CA ARG A 246 -4.54 9.20 3.02
C ARG A 246 -4.92 8.06 2.07
N THR A 247 -6.07 7.43 2.30
CA THR A 247 -6.58 6.34 1.46
C THR A 247 -7.06 6.81 0.09
N ALA A 248 -7.74 7.96 0.00
CA ALA A 248 -8.29 8.47 -1.26
C ALA A 248 -7.25 8.63 -2.41
N PRO A 249 -6.05 9.20 -2.18
CA PRO A 249 -4.98 9.26 -3.20
C PRO A 249 -4.16 7.97 -3.33
N ALA A 250 -4.66 6.86 -2.78
CA ALA A 250 -4.01 5.57 -2.66
C ALA A 250 -2.87 5.46 -1.64
N ILE A 251 -2.71 4.24 -1.13
CA ILE A 251 -1.60 3.82 -0.27
C ILE A 251 -0.92 2.62 -0.93
N LEU A 252 0.37 2.72 -1.21
CA LEU A 252 1.19 1.62 -1.69
C LEU A 252 1.99 1.04 -0.52
N LEU A 253 1.83 -0.27 -0.30
CA LEU A 253 2.64 -1.05 0.62
C LEU A 253 3.52 -2.02 -0.13
N SER A 254 4.76 -2.16 0.32
CA SER A 254 5.60 -3.28 -0.06
C SER A 254 5.20 -4.56 0.69
N TYR A 255 5.61 -5.72 0.17
CA TYR A 255 5.59 -6.98 0.90
C TYR A 255 6.27 -6.87 2.27
N GLY A 256 7.46 -6.26 2.36
CA GLY A 256 8.17 -6.09 3.62
C GLY A 256 7.34 -5.36 4.67
N THR A 257 6.63 -4.30 4.27
CA THR A 257 5.71 -3.56 5.14
C THR A 257 4.54 -4.42 5.59
N LEU A 258 3.91 -5.12 4.66
CA LEU A 258 2.72 -5.91 4.95
C LEU A 258 3.03 -7.09 5.89
N GLN A 259 4.20 -7.72 5.73
CA GLN A 259 4.64 -8.78 6.65
C GLN A 259 4.97 -8.24 8.04
N LEU A 260 5.65 -7.09 8.12
CA LEU A 260 5.91 -6.43 9.40
C LEU A 260 4.59 -6.13 10.11
N TYR A 261 3.62 -5.57 9.39
CA TYR A 261 2.28 -5.29 9.89
C TYR A 261 1.54 -6.56 10.34
N ARG A 262 1.57 -7.62 9.55
CA ARG A 262 0.86 -8.86 9.89
C ARG A 262 1.37 -9.45 11.22
N SER A 263 2.68 -9.58 11.39
CA SER A 263 3.28 -10.12 12.62
C SER A 263 2.87 -9.31 13.84
N THR A 264 3.00 -7.99 13.70
CA THR A 264 2.58 -6.94 14.62
C THR A 264 1.12 -7.05 15.04
N TYR A 265 0.22 -7.27 14.08
CA TYR A 265 -1.21 -7.40 14.32
C TYR A 265 -1.54 -8.70 15.06
N GLU A 266 -0.90 -9.81 14.69
CA GLU A 266 -1.07 -11.11 15.35
C GLU A 266 -0.59 -11.09 16.81
N ASP A 267 0.49 -10.35 17.10
CA ASP A 267 1.01 -10.19 18.46
C ASP A 267 0.04 -9.41 19.36
N ARG A 268 -0.69 -8.42 18.81
CA ARG A 268 -1.64 -7.58 19.56
C ARG A 268 -3.04 -8.16 19.65
N HIS A 269 -3.49 -8.82 18.59
CA HIS A 269 -4.80 -9.46 18.52
C HIS A 269 -4.60 -10.97 18.40
N PRO A 270 -4.12 -11.64 19.46
CA PRO A 270 -3.86 -13.07 19.43
C PRO A 270 -5.18 -13.79 19.12
N ILE A 271 -5.22 -14.40 17.93
CA ILE A 271 -6.34 -15.25 17.53
C ILE A 271 -6.45 -16.31 18.63
N ARG A 272 -7.58 -16.34 19.35
CA ARG A 272 -7.90 -17.43 20.28
C ARG A 272 -8.24 -18.71 19.50
N SER A 273 -7.36 -19.15 18.61
CA SER A 273 -7.43 -20.45 17.97
C SER A 273 -6.72 -21.45 18.86
N ILE A 274 -7.49 -22.03 19.80
CA ILE A 274 -7.22 -23.31 20.47
C ILE A 274 -5.97 -23.27 21.37
N GLN A 275 -6.17 -23.40 22.68
CA GLN A 275 -5.11 -23.82 23.61
C GLN A 275 -4.27 -24.91 22.92
N PRO A 276 -2.95 -24.74 22.74
CA PRO A 276 -2.13 -25.81 22.19
C PRO A 276 -2.44 -27.04 23.02
N LEU A 277 -2.93 -28.10 22.38
CA LEU A 277 -3.15 -29.38 23.03
C LEU A 277 -1.85 -29.64 23.79
N ARG A 278 -1.91 -29.62 25.13
CA ARG A 278 -0.76 -29.94 25.97
C ARG A 278 -0.36 -31.35 25.55
N LEU A 279 0.66 -31.44 24.70
CA LEU A 279 1.36 -32.69 24.48
C LEU A 279 1.78 -33.17 25.87
N PRO A 280 1.45 -34.41 26.26
CA PRO A 280 1.84 -34.92 27.56
C PRO A 280 3.34 -34.71 27.73
N SER A 281 3.69 -34.09 28.85
CA SER A 281 5.05 -33.70 29.22
C SER A 281 5.94 -34.94 29.39
N CYS A 282 6.43 -35.44 28.27
CA CYS A 282 7.41 -36.52 28.19
C CYS A 282 8.58 -36.06 27.31
N LEU A 283 9.17 -34.91 27.63
CA LEU A 283 10.52 -34.57 27.18
C LEU A 283 11.35 -34.14 28.40
N PRO A 284 12.55 -34.72 28.58
CA PRO A 284 13.38 -34.43 29.72
C PRO A 284 13.81 -32.97 29.70
N ARG A 285 13.67 -32.35 30.87
CA ARG A 285 14.00 -30.96 31.22
C ARG A 285 15.40 -30.58 30.74
N GLN A 286 15.54 -30.07 29.52
CA GLN A 286 16.77 -29.40 29.11
C GLN A 286 16.89 -28.06 29.84
N ARG A 287 18.10 -27.77 30.31
CA ARG A 287 18.43 -26.54 31.04
C ARG A 287 18.09 -25.34 30.18
N ARG A 288 17.29 -24.44 30.75
CA ARG A 288 17.01 -23.09 30.24
C ARG A 288 18.35 -22.40 29.99
N MET A 289 18.76 -22.21 28.74
CA MET A 289 19.77 -21.21 28.42
C MET A 289 19.12 -19.84 28.56
N HIS A 290 19.78 -18.95 29.30
CA HIS A 290 19.36 -17.56 29.42
C HIS A 290 19.46 -16.86 28.06
N PRO A 291 18.51 -15.98 27.71
CA PRO A 291 18.64 -15.17 26.49
C PRO A 291 19.85 -14.26 26.63
N VAL A 292 20.71 -14.28 25.62
CA VAL A 292 21.72 -13.26 25.41
C VAL A 292 20.97 -12.00 24.98
N GLU A 293 21.03 -10.94 25.79
CA GLU A 293 20.52 -9.62 25.43
C GLU A 293 21.29 -9.10 24.22
N THR A 294 20.63 -9.04 23.07
CA THR A 294 21.09 -8.24 21.93
C THR A 294 20.67 -6.78 22.15
N PRO A 295 21.53 -5.79 21.86
CA PRO A 295 21.15 -4.39 21.96
C PRO A 295 20.00 -4.11 20.99
N ARG A 296 18.86 -3.67 21.53
CA ARG A 296 17.73 -3.18 20.73
C ARG A 296 18.17 -1.96 19.94
N GLY A 297 18.53 -2.17 18.67
CA GLY A 297 18.50 -1.12 17.67
C GLY A 297 17.06 -0.57 17.59
N ARG A 298 16.93 0.75 17.52
CA ARG A 298 15.63 1.45 17.52
C ARG A 298 14.89 1.12 16.21
N VAL A 299 14.01 0.13 16.26
CA VAL A 299 13.07 -0.20 15.18
C VAL A 299 12.04 0.94 15.12
N PRO A 300 11.68 1.49 13.94
CA PRO A 300 10.59 2.44 13.85
C PRO A 300 9.31 1.82 14.43
N HIS A 301 8.77 2.44 15.46
CA HIS A 301 7.57 1.98 16.14
C HIS A 301 6.38 2.20 15.23
N TRP A 302 5.59 1.15 14.99
CA TRP A 302 4.35 1.22 14.23
C TRP A 302 3.14 1.47 15.15
N GLU A 303 3.36 1.63 16.46
CA GLU A 303 2.41 2.05 17.55
C GLU A 303 1.68 3.37 17.30
N ASP A 304 1.82 3.86 16.09
CA ASP A 304 1.85 5.25 15.77
C ASP A 304 0.93 5.49 14.59
N ALA A 305 0.26 4.47 14.02
CA ALA A 305 -0.51 4.52 12.78
C ALA A 305 -1.98 4.13 13.01
N ALA A 306 -2.76 5.01 13.64
CA ALA A 306 -4.23 4.91 13.71
C ALA A 306 -4.88 6.02 12.85
N PRO A 307 -5.97 5.73 12.10
CA PRO A 307 -6.59 6.69 11.18
C PRO A 307 -7.82 7.38 11.78
N TRP A 308 -7.74 8.72 11.86
CA TRP A 308 -8.81 9.72 11.78
C TRP A 308 -10.00 9.71 12.78
N GLY A 309 -9.95 10.73 13.63
CA GLY A 309 -11.06 11.50 14.18
C GLY A 309 -10.52 12.83 14.71
N GLU A 310 -11.38 13.83 14.86
CA GLU A 310 -11.02 15.18 15.31
C GLU A 310 -11.12 15.19 16.84
N GLY A 311 -10.06 14.76 17.53
CA GLY A 311 -10.03 14.60 18.99
C GLY A 311 -8.63 14.68 19.59
N ASP A 312 -8.55 14.73 20.93
CA ASP A 312 -7.30 14.82 21.70
C ASP A 312 -6.42 13.58 21.45
N GLY A 313 -5.43 13.76 20.56
CA GLY A 313 -4.70 12.69 19.85
C GLY A 313 -3.82 11.75 20.68
N ARG A 314 -4.01 11.67 22.00
CA ARG A 314 -3.36 10.66 22.86
C ARG A 314 -4.36 9.61 23.36
N GLN A 315 -5.56 10.02 23.74
CA GLN A 315 -6.61 9.10 24.20
C GLN A 315 -7.25 8.36 23.03
N GLU A 316 -7.36 9.07 21.90
CA GLU A 316 -7.84 8.53 20.64
C GLU A 316 -6.93 7.37 20.19
N VAL A 317 -5.61 7.57 20.06
CA VAL A 317 -4.64 6.55 19.61
C VAL A 317 -4.70 5.25 20.40
N ASP A 318 -4.81 5.32 21.73
CA ASP A 318 -4.88 4.12 22.59
C ASP A 318 -6.21 3.37 22.38
N GLU A 319 -7.33 4.07 22.21
CA GLU A 319 -8.66 3.49 21.92
C GLU A 319 -8.71 2.77 20.56
N TRP A 320 -7.91 3.20 19.58
CA TRP A 320 -7.77 2.52 18.27
C TRP A 320 -6.80 1.35 18.25
N MET A 321 -5.85 1.31 19.19
CA MET A 321 -4.88 0.21 19.26
C MET A 321 -5.44 -1.01 20.01
N ASP A 322 -6.48 -0.80 20.81
CA ASP A 322 -7.22 -1.84 21.54
C ASP A 322 -8.41 -2.45 20.74
N ALA A 323 -8.69 -1.90 19.55
CA ALA A 323 -9.74 -2.25 18.59
C ALA A 323 -9.55 -3.60 17.88
#